data_AF-A0A0V8HGR1-F1
#
_entry.id   AF-A0A0V8HGR1-F1
#
_cell.length_a   1.000
_cell.length_b   1.000
_cell.length_c   1.000
_cell.angle_alpha   90.00
_cell.angle_beta   90.00
_cell.angle_gamma   90.00
#
_symmetry.space_group_name_H-M   'P 1'
#
loop_
_entity.id
_entity.type
_entity.pdbx_description
1 polymer ?
#
loop_
_entity_poly.entity_id
_entity_poly.type
_entity_poly.pdbx_seq_one_letter_code
_entity_poly.pdbx_strand_id
1 'polypeptide(L)'
;MDIQTVVNTYFILLLVGAVICFFIGFGLKKKFNSHKIGFYTTFILSLIILVFLIQWFKTASAELFIGTLPWLFNQAIAIILYPIYLAFTWFVLKRTNIKKF
;
A
#
# COMPACT_ATOMS: atom_id res chain seq x y z
N MET A 1 17.89 -15.51 -1.33
CA MET A 1 17.86 -14.05 -1.57
C MET A 1 18.83 -13.40 -0.63
N ASP A 2 19.60 -12.41 -1.07
CA ASP A 2 20.39 -11.59 -0.15
C ASP A 2 19.48 -10.56 0.54
N ILE A 3 20.03 -9.87 1.54
CA ILE A 3 19.31 -8.86 2.34
C ILE A 3 18.73 -7.77 1.44
N GLN A 4 19.50 -7.30 0.46
CA GLN A 4 19.09 -6.22 -0.42
C GLN A 4 17.93 -6.62 -1.32
N THR A 5 17.91 -7.85 -1.84
CA THR A 5 16.81 -8.35 -2.66
C THR A 5 15.52 -8.43 -1.85
N VAL A 6 15.55 -8.84 -0.57
CA VAL A 6 14.35 -8.91 0.29
C VAL A 6 13.78 -7.52 0.54
N VAL A 7 14.65 -6.55 0.88
CA VAL A 7 14.25 -5.16 1.12
C VAL A 7 13.65 -4.55 -0.15
N ASN A 8 14.30 -4.75 -1.30
CA ASN A 8 13.78 -4.27 -2.59
C ASN A 8 12.43 -4.93 -2.91
N THR A 9 12.30 -6.23 -2.70
CA THR A 9 11.06 -6.99 -2.94
C THR A 9 9.94 -6.46 -2.06
N TYR A 10 10.21 -6.17 -0.78
CA TYR A 10 9.25 -5.58 0.13
C TYR A 10 8.70 -4.25 -0.38
N PHE A 11 9.57 -3.32 -0.81
CA PHE A 11 9.14 -2.03 -1.34
C PHE A 11 8.44 -2.14 -2.70
N ILE A 12 8.88 -3.05 -3.56
CA ILE A 12 8.21 -3.33 -4.84
C ILE A 12 6.79 -3.85 -4.60
N LEU A 13 6.62 -4.81 -3.68
CA LEU A 13 5.30 -5.35 -3.34
C LEU A 13 4.38 -4.30 -2.70
N LEU A 14 4.92 -3.41 -1.86
CA LEU A 14 4.18 -2.27 -1.33
C LEU A 14 3.70 -1.34 -2.44
N LEU A 15 4.57 -1.00 -3.39
CA LEU A 15 4.23 -0.13 -4.52
C LEU A 15 3.18 -0.77 -5.43
N VAL A 16 3.40 -2.04 -5.82
CA VAL A 16 2.47 -2.79 -6.67
C VAL A 16 1.11 -2.94 -5.97
N GLY A 17 1.11 -3.30 -4.68
CA GLY A 17 -0.10 -3.40 -3.88
C GLY A 17 -0.85 -2.08 -3.78
N ALA A 18 -0.14 -0.97 -3.58
CA ALA A 18 -0.72 0.38 -3.57
C ALA A 18 -1.37 0.72 -4.92
N VAL A 19 -0.70 0.45 -6.04
CA VAL A 19 -1.24 0.69 -7.38
C VAL A 19 -2.50 -0.14 -7.63
N ILE A 20 -2.49 -1.43 -7.29
CA ILE A 20 -3.64 -2.32 -7.45
C ILE A 20 -4.83 -1.83 -6.60
N CYS A 21 -4.61 -1.53 -5.32
CA CYS A 21 -5.65 -1.02 -4.43
C CYS A 21 -6.25 0.29 -4.94
N PHE A 22 -5.42 1.20 -5.44
CA PHE A 22 -5.87 2.45 -6.04
C PHE A 22 -6.79 2.21 -7.24
N PHE A 23 -6.40 1.33 -8.18
CA PHE A 23 -7.22 1.02 -9.35
C PHE A 23 -8.53 0.34 -8.99
N ILE A 24 -8.54 -0.57 -8.01
CA ILE A 24 -9.77 -1.19 -7.51
C ILE A 24 -10.70 -0.12 -6.92
N GLY A 25 -10.18 0.74 -6.03
CA GLY A 25 -10.95 1.83 -5.45
C GLY A 25 -11.46 2.82 -6.48
N PHE A 26 -10.67 3.12 -7.51
CA PHE A 26 -11.07 3.96 -8.63
C PHE A 26 -12.20 3.31 -9.45
N GLY A 27 -12.10 2.02 -9.72
CA GLY A 27 -13.14 1.25 -10.42
C GLY A 27 -14.47 1.25 -9.64
N LEU A 28 -14.42 1.01 -8.32
CA LEU A 28 -15.60 1.04 -7.47
C LEU A 28 -16.17 2.45 -7.34
N LYS A 29 -15.32 3.47 -7.25
CA LYS A 29 -15.76 4.87 -7.32
C LYS A 29 -16.57 5.10 -8.60
N LYS A 30 -16.08 4.67 -9.76
CA LYS A 30 -16.78 4.84 -11.05
C LYS A 30 -18.12 4.10 -11.06
N LYS A 31 -18.16 2.87 -10.51
CA LYS A 31 -19.37 2.04 -10.43
C LYS A 31 -20.44 2.62 -9.51
N PHE A 32 -20.06 3.15 -8.35
CA PHE A 32 -20.99 3.64 -7.33
C PHE A 32 -21.14 5.17 -7.31
N ASN A 33 -20.46 5.88 -8.23
CA ASN A 33 -20.41 7.34 -8.30
C ASN A 33 -20.07 8.04 -6.97
N SER A 34 -19.27 7.37 -6.13
CA SER A 34 -18.97 7.81 -4.77
C SER A 34 -17.48 7.73 -4.48
N HIS A 35 -16.84 8.88 -4.30
CA HIS A 35 -15.44 8.97 -3.91
C HIS A 35 -15.18 8.35 -2.53
N LYS A 36 -16.16 8.43 -1.62
CA LYS A 36 -16.07 7.81 -0.29
C LYS A 36 -15.95 6.29 -0.40
N ILE A 37 -16.81 5.65 -1.22
CA ILE A 37 -16.77 4.19 -1.42
C ILE A 37 -15.42 3.77 -2.00
N GLY A 38 -14.95 4.46 -3.05
CA GLY A 38 -13.64 4.16 -3.62
C GLY A 38 -12.49 4.34 -2.63
N PHE A 39 -12.53 5.37 -1.80
CA PHE A 39 -11.52 5.61 -0.78
C PHE A 39 -11.54 4.53 0.31
N TYR A 40 -12.70 4.22 0.88
CA TYR A 40 -12.81 3.18 1.92
C TYR A 40 -12.38 1.81 1.40
N THR A 41 -12.72 1.44 0.18
CA THR A 41 -12.23 0.19 -0.39
C THR A 41 -10.71 0.21 -0.57
N THR A 42 -10.14 1.32 -1.08
CA THR A 42 -8.69 1.46 -1.19
C THR A 42 -8.01 1.36 0.17
N PHE A 43 -8.56 2.03 1.19
CA PHE A 43 -8.06 2.02 2.55
C PHE A 43 -8.06 0.60 3.13
N ILE A 44 -9.19 -0.11 3.08
CA ILE A 44 -9.31 -1.46 3.65
C ILE A 44 -8.34 -2.42 2.95
N LEU A 45 -8.34 -2.44 1.61
CA LEU A 45 -7.48 -3.35 0.86
C LEU A 45 -5.99 -3.05 1.07
N SER A 46 -5.59 -1.78 1.02
CA SER A 46 -4.19 -1.40 1.23
C SER A 46 -3.73 -1.63 2.67
N LEU A 47 -4.61 -1.51 3.66
CA LEU A 47 -4.31 -1.86 5.05
C LEU A 47 -4.06 -3.36 5.21
N ILE A 48 -4.90 -4.21 4.60
CA ILE A 48 -4.72 -5.67 4.61
C ILE A 48 -3.38 -6.04 3.96
N ILE A 49 -3.09 -5.47 2.78
CA ILE A 49 -1.81 -5.70 2.09
C ILE A 49 -0.63 -5.24 2.95
N LEU A 50 -0.72 -4.06 3.58
CA LEU A 50 0.33 -3.55 4.45
C LEU A 50 0.60 -4.54 5.58
N VAL A 51 -0.41 -4.92 6.37
CA VAL A 51 -0.25 -5.87 7.48
C VAL A 51 0.34 -7.20 7.01
N PHE A 52 -0.15 -7.72 5.88
CA PHE A 52 0.38 -8.95 5.29
C PHE A 52 1.87 -8.84 4.92
N LEU A 53 2.27 -7.74 4.27
CA LEU A 53 3.66 -7.51 3.88
C LEU A 53 4.58 -7.26 5.08
N ILE A 54 4.09 -6.61 6.14
CA ILE A 54 4.82 -6.46 7.41
C ILE A 54 5.13 -7.84 8.01
N GLN A 55 4.14 -8.73 8.06
CA GLN A 55 4.32 -10.09 8.57
C GLN A 55 5.27 -10.90 7.69
N TRP A 56 5.08 -10.85 6.36
CA TRP A 56 5.96 -11.53 5.42
C TRP A 56 7.41 -11.05 5.55
N PHE A 57 7.63 -9.72 5.62
CA PHE A 57 8.97 -9.16 5.76
C PHE A 57 9.63 -9.52 7.09
N LYS A 58 8.85 -9.60 8.18
CA LYS A 58 9.34 -10.12 9.47
C LYS A 58 9.86 -11.55 9.33
N THR A 59 9.12 -12.45 8.69
CA THR A 59 9.54 -13.84 8.48
C THR A 59 10.78 -13.92 7.59
N ALA A 60 10.78 -13.23 6.44
CA ALA A 60 11.92 -13.20 5.54
C ALA A 60 13.19 -12.59 6.17
N SER A 61 13.02 -11.62 7.06
CA SER A 61 14.13 -10.99 7.80
C SER A 61 14.73 -11.91 8.85
N ALA A 62 13.91 -12.73 9.50
CA ALA A 62 14.37 -13.70 10.50
C ALA A 62 15.22 -14.81 9.87
N GLU A 63 14.84 -15.29 8.67
CA GLU A 63 15.58 -16.31 7.92
C GLU A 63 16.98 -15.84 7.47
N LEU A 64 17.16 -14.53 7.30
CA LEU A 64 18.39 -13.93 6.81
C LEU A 64 19.18 -13.18 7.88
N PHE A 65 18.78 -13.33 9.15
CA PHE A 65 19.39 -12.67 10.30
C PHE A 65 19.54 -11.15 10.11
N ILE A 66 18.58 -10.52 9.42
CA ILE A 66 18.52 -9.07 9.31
C ILE A 66 18.34 -8.53 10.72
N GLY A 67 19.29 -7.70 11.17
CA GLY A 67 19.24 -7.10 12.50
C GLY A 67 17.90 -6.38 12.75
N THR A 68 17.49 -6.34 14.00
CA THR A 68 16.22 -5.71 14.42
C THR A 68 16.13 -4.23 14.02
N LEU A 69 17.26 -3.53 14.04
CA LEU A 69 17.34 -2.12 13.70
C LEU A 69 17.08 -1.87 12.19
N PRO A 70 17.79 -2.51 11.23
CA PRO A 70 17.43 -2.45 9.81
C PRO A 70 15.98 -2.85 9.53
N TRP A 71 15.47 -3.88 10.20
CA TRP A 71 14.08 -4.29 10.04
C TRP A 71 13.12 -3.15 10.44
N LEU A 72 13.31 -2.57 11.63
CA LEU A 72 12.47 -1.51 12.17
C LEU A 72 12.49 -0.25 11.28
N PHE A 73 13.65 0.13 10.75
CA PHE A 73 13.76 1.27 9.84
C PHE A 73 12.93 1.07 8.56
N ASN A 74 12.99 -0.11 7.94
CA ASN A 74 12.20 -0.40 6.74
C ASN A 74 10.69 -0.36 7.03
N GLN A 75 10.28 -0.86 8.20
CA GLN A 75 8.88 -0.80 8.65
C GLN A 75 8.42 0.65 8.89
N ALA A 76 9.24 1.45 9.56
CA ALA A 76 8.94 2.85 9.81
C ALA A 76 8.74 3.64 8.51
N ILE A 77 9.60 3.41 7.50
CA ILE A 77 9.45 4.03 6.17
C ILE A 77 8.11 3.65 5.54
N ALA A 78 7.74 2.37 5.53
CA ALA A 78 6.46 1.92 4.99
C ALA A 78 5.26 2.55 5.71
N ILE A 79 5.31 2.63 7.04
CA ILE A 79 4.27 3.25 7.86
C ILE A 79 4.16 4.76 7.59
N ILE A 80 5.27 5.47 7.36
CA ILE A 80 5.27 6.90 7.02
C ILE A 80 4.75 7.14 5.59
N LEU A 81 5.08 6.27 4.65
CA LEU A 81 4.59 6.37 3.26
C LEU A 81 3.09 6.08 3.15
N TYR A 82 2.54 5.25 4.02
CA TYR A 82 1.13 4.88 4.01
C TYR A 82 0.15 6.07 4.12
N PRO A 83 0.24 7.01 5.08
CA PRO A 83 -0.62 8.18 5.12
C PRO A 83 -0.42 9.11 3.92
N ILE A 84 0.79 9.20 3.36
CA ILE A 84 1.05 9.96 2.13
C ILE A 84 0.27 9.35 0.96
N TYR A 85 0.31 8.02 0.82
CA TYR A 85 -0.46 7.29 -0.17
C TYR A 85 -1.98 7.48 0.00
N LEU A 86 -2.49 7.41 1.24
CA LEU A 86 -3.91 7.64 1.52
C LEU A 86 -4.34 9.07 1.20
N ALA A 87 -3.53 10.07 1.58
CA ALA A 87 -3.79 11.47 1.26
C ALA A 87 -3.83 11.68 -0.25
N PHE A 88 -2.83 11.18 -0.97
CA PHE A 88 -2.79 11.22 -2.44
C PHE A 88 -4.04 10.58 -3.06
N THR A 89 -4.38 9.37 -2.63
CA THR A 89 -5.57 8.63 -3.09
C THR A 89 -6.84 9.42 -2.86
N TRP A 90 -7.01 10.01 -1.68
CA TRP A 90 -8.17 10.84 -1.34
C TRP A 90 -8.31 12.03 -2.29
N PHE A 91 -7.21 12.77 -2.51
CA PHE A 91 -7.23 13.92 -3.41
C PHE A 91 -7.57 13.53 -4.84
N VAL A 92 -6.99 12.44 -5.36
CA VAL A 92 -7.24 11.97 -6.73
C VAL A 92 -8.68 11.49 -6.89
N LEU A 93 -9.20 10.69 -5.96
CA LEU A 93 -10.58 10.21 -6.01
C LEU A 93 -11.59 11.34 -5.86
N LYS A 94 -11.31 12.35 -5.02
CA LYS A 94 -12.18 13.52 -4.84
C LYS A 94 -12.18 14.46 -6.04
N ARG A 95 -11.02 14.74 -6.65
CA ARG A 95 -10.90 15.70 -7.77
C ARG A 95 -11.40 15.17 -9.10
N THR A 96 -11.40 13.86 -9.30
CA THR A 96 -11.81 13.28 -10.58
C THR A 96 -13.35 13.36 -10.69
N ASN A 97 -13.90 14.36 -11.38
CA ASN A 97 -15.32 14.40 -11.70
C ASN A 97 -15.66 13.24 -12.66
N ILE A 98 -16.63 12.41 -12.30
CA ILE A 98 -17.12 11.36 -13.20
C ILE A 98 -17.96 12.07 -14.26
N LYS A 99 -17.36 12.36 -15.42
CA LYS A 99 -18.13 12.70 -16.62
C LYS A 99 -18.93 11.45 -16.99
N LYS A 100 -20.26 11.51 -16.84
CA LYS A 100 -21.16 10.55 -17.49
C LYS A 100 -20.94 10.71 -19.01
N PHE A 101 -20.45 9.66 -19.66
CA PHE A 101 -20.58 9.49 -21.10
C PHE A 101 -21.96 8.91 -21.39
#